data_AF-A0A920NE81-F1
#
_entry.id   AF-A0A920NE81-F1
#
_cell.length_a   1.000
_cell.length_b   1.000
_cell.length_c   1.000
_cell.angle_alpha   90.00
_cell.angle_beta   90.00
_cell.angle_gamma   90.00
#
_symmetry.space_group_name_H-M   'P 1'
#
loop_
_entity.id
_entity.type
_entity.pdbx_description
1 polymer ?
#
loop_
_entity_poly.entity_id
_entity_poly.type
_entity_poly.pdbx_seq_one_letter_code
_entity_poly.pdbx_strand_id
1 'polypeptide(L)'
;MSAVDLLKNKKNPSDQEIRDWLEGNICRCTGYHNIVAAVKEGCFKNVGVKMASLVGSRVERKEDKRFLTGKGRYTSDINIANQTYAIFIRSPHARAKIKKIDTSKALKSSGVVEILTGEHIAQDKIGGLIAGWAIRSEDGSEMKCPANPPLAKDSVNFVGDPVAVVFAETLDEARAAADLVKVDYKVLKAVSNLSEAMNSEAIHDGIEKNLCYDWLLGDRQKVKEAFEKADKIIKLDINNNRLIPNAMEPRACVID
;
A
#
# COMPACT_ATOMS: atom_id res chain seq x y z
N MET A 1 0.02 17.39 -21.82
CA MET A 1 0.68 17.06 -23.11
C MET A 1 -0.27 16.32 -24.03
N SER A 2 -0.76 15.12 -23.69
CA SER A 2 -1.70 14.35 -24.54
C SER A 2 -2.94 15.15 -24.97
N ALA A 3 -3.64 15.83 -24.05
CA ALA A 3 -4.78 16.67 -24.39
C ALA A 3 -4.45 17.86 -25.32
N VAL A 4 -3.23 18.42 -25.21
CA VAL A 4 -2.80 19.50 -26.11
C VAL A 4 -2.62 18.95 -27.53
N ASP A 5 -2.11 17.73 -27.65
CA ASP A 5 -1.93 17.07 -28.94
C ASP A 5 -3.27 16.74 -29.61
N LEU A 6 -4.26 16.25 -28.84
CA LEU A 6 -5.64 16.10 -29.31
C LEU A 6 -6.17 17.42 -29.89
N LEU A 7 -6.04 18.51 -29.14
CA LEU A 7 -6.62 19.81 -29.51
C LEU A 7 -5.91 20.47 -30.70
N LYS A 8 -4.65 20.11 -30.98
CA LYS A 8 -3.98 20.50 -32.23
C LYS A 8 -4.62 19.84 -33.44
N ASN A 9 -5.03 18.57 -33.31
CA ASN A 9 -5.61 17.77 -34.40
C ASN A 9 -7.12 17.97 -34.53
N LYS A 10 -7.82 18.27 -33.43
CA LYS A 10 -9.28 18.42 -33.37
C LYS A 10 -9.69 19.53 -32.41
N LYS A 11 -10.16 20.65 -32.96
CA LYS A 11 -10.46 21.87 -32.18
C LYS A 11 -11.65 21.73 -31.22
N ASN A 12 -12.61 20.85 -31.52
CA ASN A 12 -13.83 20.67 -30.72
C ASN A 12 -14.21 19.18 -30.63
N PRO A 13 -13.46 18.37 -29.87
CA PRO A 13 -13.74 16.95 -29.73
C PRO A 13 -14.95 16.70 -28.81
N SER A 14 -15.68 15.61 -29.06
CA SER A 14 -16.74 15.13 -28.17
C SER A 14 -16.18 14.53 -26.88
N ASP A 15 -17.03 14.28 -25.87
CA ASP A 15 -16.59 13.59 -24.64
C ASP A 15 -16.00 12.22 -24.93
N GLN A 16 -16.62 11.47 -25.85
CA GLN A 16 -16.17 10.14 -26.21
C GLN A 16 -14.79 10.21 -26.87
N GLU A 17 -14.59 11.14 -27.79
CA GLU A 17 -13.31 11.31 -28.48
C GLU A 17 -12.18 11.73 -27.53
N ILE A 18 -12.47 12.55 -26.51
CA ILE A 18 -11.49 12.88 -25.47
C ILE A 18 -11.15 11.63 -24.65
N ARG A 19 -12.15 10.82 -24.29
CA ARG A 19 -11.93 9.59 -23.51
C ARG A 19 -11.12 8.57 -24.28
N ASP A 20 -11.46 8.36 -25.55
CA ASP A 20 -10.74 7.45 -26.45
C ASP A 20 -9.29 7.94 -26.66
N TRP A 21 -9.08 9.24 -26.85
CA TRP A 21 -7.74 9.80 -26.98
C TRP A 21 -6.89 9.67 -25.70
N LEU A 22 -7.54 9.81 -24.54
CA LEU A 22 -6.87 9.69 -23.24
C LEU A 22 -6.72 8.22 -22.81
N GLU A 23 -7.09 7.24 -23.64
CA GLU A 23 -6.79 5.85 -23.38
C GLU A 23 -5.28 5.67 -23.10
N GLY A 24 -4.95 4.93 -22.03
CA GLY A 24 -3.58 4.79 -21.53
C GLY A 24 -3.07 5.92 -20.63
N ASN A 25 -3.75 7.08 -20.55
CA ASN A 25 -3.41 8.14 -19.59
C ASN A 25 -4.13 7.87 -18.26
N ILE A 26 -3.44 7.23 -17.31
CA ILE A 26 -4.08 6.74 -16.08
C ILE A 26 -4.22 7.84 -15.01
N CYS A 27 -5.39 7.97 -14.40
CA CYS A 27 -5.62 8.82 -13.22
C CYS A 27 -6.43 8.08 -12.15
N ARG A 28 -5.90 7.99 -10.93
CA ARG A 28 -6.59 7.32 -9.81
C ARG A 28 -7.46 8.24 -8.95
N CYS A 29 -7.36 9.56 -9.11
CA CYS A 29 -7.98 10.53 -8.19
C CYS A 29 -9.33 11.07 -8.65
N THR A 30 -9.53 11.27 -9.97
CA THR A 30 -10.62 12.13 -10.48
C THR A 30 -11.78 11.38 -11.11
N GLY A 31 -11.62 10.08 -11.38
CA GLY A 31 -12.58 9.32 -12.19
C GLY A 31 -12.77 9.88 -13.60
N TYR A 32 -11.82 10.66 -14.12
CA TYR A 32 -11.79 11.27 -15.46
C TYR A 32 -12.81 12.36 -15.78
N HIS A 33 -13.94 12.45 -15.06
CA HIS A 33 -14.98 13.45 -15.33
C HIS A 33 -14.42 14.88 -15.40
N ASN A 34 -13.62 15.26 -14.40
CA ASN A 34 -13.03 16.59 -14.33
C ASN A 34 -11.94 16.83 -15.39
N ILE A 35 -11.25 15.77 -15.83
CA ILE A 35 -10.22 15.87 -16.87
C ILE A 35 -10.89 16.15 -18.22
N VAL A 36 -11.91 15.36 -18.55
CA VAL A 36 -12.67 15.53 -19.81
C VAL A 36 -13.32 16.92 -19.87
N ALA A 37 -13.94 17.35 -18.77
CA ALA A 37 -14.51 18.69 -18.66
C ALA A 37 -13.46 19.80 -18.88
N ALA A 38 -12.26 19.66 -18.29
CA ALA A 38 -11.17 20.63 -18.47
C ALA A 38 -10.63 20.67 -19.90
N VAL A 39 -10.55 19.53 -20.60
CA VAL A 39 -10.14 19.50 -22.02
C VAL A 39 -11.18 20.22 -22.89
N LYS A 40 -12.46 19.98 -22.66
CA LYS A 40 -13.55 20.70 -23.34
C LYS A 40 -13.53 22.19 -23.05
N GLU A 41 -13.39 22.59 -21.78
CA GLU A 41 -13.33 24.00 -21.38
C GLU A 41 -12.12 24.70 -22.00
N GLY A 42 -10.98 24.01 -22.09
CA GLY A 42 -9.77 24.50 -22.76
C GLY A 42 -9.93 24.75 -24.27
N CYS A 43 -10.97 24.22 -24.93
CA CYS A 43 -11.33 24.60 -26.30
C CYS A 43 -11.84 26.05 -26.40
N PHE A 44 -12.36 26.61 -25.31
CA PHE A 44 -13.01 27.92 -25.29
C PHE A 44 -12.17 28.92 -24.49
N LYS A 45 -11.76 30.02 -25.15
CA LYS A 45 -10.72 30.95 -24.65
C LYS A 45 -11.10 31.81 -23.43
N ASN A 46 -12.29 31.70 -22.85
CA ASN A 46 -12.77 32.64 -21.83
C ASN A 46 -13.44 31.93 -20.66
N VAL A 47 -12.71 31.81 -19.55
CA VAL A 47 -13.30 31.49 -18.23
C VAL A 47 -13.04 32.68 -17.32
N GLY A 48 -14.08 33.49 -17.09
CA GLY A 48 -14.02 34.62 -16.17
C GLY A 48 -14.17 34.14 -14.73
N VAL A 49 -13.26 34.54 -13.85
CA VAL A 49 -13.36 34.26 -12.41
C VAL A 49 -14.34 35.26 -11.79
N LYS A 50 -15.45 34.78 -11.23
CA LYS A 50 -16.33 35.58 -10.36
C LYS A 50 -15.91 35.39 -8.90
N MET A 51 -15.78 36.49 -8.16
CA MET A 51 -15.56 36.46 -6.71
C MET A 51 -16.79 35.82 -6.03
N ALA A 52 -16.57 34.76 -5.26
CA ALA A 52 -17.61 34.00 -4.57
C ALA A 52 -17.21 33.73 -3.11
N SER A 53 -18.19 33.48 -2.24
CA SER A 53 -17.96 33.05 -0.84
C SER A 53 -17.06 31.82 -0.78
N LEU A 54 -16.04 31.79 0.09
CA LEU A 54 -15.07 30.68 0.11
C LEU A 54 -15.67 29.32 0.47
N VAL A 55 -16.77 29.30 1.23
CA VAL A 55 -17.45 28.05 1.62
C VAL A 55 -18.56 27.74 0.61
N GLY A 56 -18.52 26.54 0.03
CA GLY A 56 -19.53 26.06 -0.93
C GLY A 56 -19.35 26.54 -2.36
N SER A 57 -18.38 27.42 -2.64
CA SER A 57 -18.08 27.88 -4.02
C SER A 57 -16.93 27.11 -4.67
N ARG A 58 -16.97 27.02 -6.00
CA ARG A 58 -15.85 26.51 -6.81
C ARG A 58 -14.72 27.54 -6.81
N VAL A 59 -13.71 27.33 -5.98
CA VAL A 59 -12.49 28.15 -5.91
C VAL A 59 -11.29 27.37 -6.47
N GLU A 60 -10.36 28.07 -7.10
CA GLU A 60 -9.11 27.45 -7.57
C GLU A 60 -8.22 27.06 -6.37
N ARG A 61 -7.61 25.88 -6.43
CA ARG A 61 -6.71 25.42 -5.36
C ARG A 61 -5.35 26.08 -5.51
N LYS A 62 -4.77 26.47 -4.37
CA LYS A 62 -3.44 27.09 -4.32
C LYS A 62 -2.34 26.18 -4.89
N GLU A 63 -2.48 24.88 -4.67
CA GLU A 63 -1.49 23.86 -5.05
C GLU A 63 -1.53 23.52 -6.55
N ASP A 64 -2.61 23.84 -7.28
CA ASP A 64 -2.79 23.36 -8.65
C ASP A 64 -1.77 23.93 -9.62
N LYS A 65 -1.42 25.20 -9.46
CA LYS A 65 -0.47 25.87 -10.36
C LYS A 65 0.87 25.12 -10.47
N ARG A 66 1.42 24.62 -9.34
CA ARG A 66 2.67 23.87 -9.37
C ARG A 66 2.50 22.52 -10.07
N PHE A 67 1.40 21.81 -9.84
CA PHE A 67 1.16 20.50 -10.46
C PHE A 67 0.87 20.60 -11.95
N LEU A 68 0.05 21.56 -12.37
CA LEU A 68 -0.32 21.78 -13.78
C LEU A 68 0.87 22.24 -14.64
N THR A 69 1.86 22.90 -14.04
CA THR A 69 3.06 23.39 -14.75
C THR A 69 4.25 22.44 -14.65
N GLY A 70 4.09 21.25 -14.04
CA GLY A 70 5.19 20.29 -13.85
C GLY A 70 6.25 20.78 -12.85
N LYS A 71 5.92 21.75 -11.99
CA LYS A 71 6.80 22.28 -10.93
C LYS A 71 6.47 21.70 -9.54
N GLY A 72 5.50 20.80 -9.45
CA GLY A 72 5.28 19.99 -8.25
C GLY A 72 6.45 19.05 -8.06
N ARG A 73 6.91 18.88 -6.82
CA ARG A 73 7.95 17.92 -6.46
C ARG A 73 7.30 16.74 -5.76
N TYR A 74 7.61 15.55 -6.23
CA TYR A 74 7.29 14.26 -5.65
C TYR A 74 8.53 13.69 -4.97
N THR A 75 8.39 12.54 -4.32
CA THR A 75 9.46 11.97 -3.50
C THR A 75 10.71 11.65 -4.33
N SER A 76 10.53 11.20 -5.58
CA SER A 76 11.62 10.94 -6.53
C SER A 76 12.32 12.20 -7.05
N ASP A 77 11.73 13.39 -6.88
CA ASP A 77 12.32 14.67 -7.28
C ASP A 77 13.16 15.30 -6.16
N ILE A 78 13.27 14.63 -5.02
CA ILE A 78 14.09 15.03 -3.88
C ILE A 78 15.45 14.36 -4.04
N ASN A 79 16.51 15.17 -4.02
CA ASN A 79 17.89 14.70 -4.00
C ASN A 79 18.60 15.39 -2.85
N ILE A 80 19.16 14.59 -1.94
CA ILE A 80 19.94 15.06 -0.79
C ILE A 80 21.43 14.76 -1.08
N ALA A 81 22.32 15.67 -0.64
CA ALA A 81 23.75 15.45 -0.79
C ALA A 81 24.17 14.19 -0.02
N ASN A 82 24.97 13.33 -0.65
CA ASN A 82 25.42 12.05 -0.10
C ASN A 82 24.27 11.09 0.28
N GLN A 83 23.11 11.18 -0.40
CA GLN A 83 22.02 10.23 -0.18
C GLN A 83 22.41 8.81 -0.61
N THR A 84 21.98 7.84 0.18
CA THR A 84 22.03 6.41 -0.19
C THR A 84 20.65 5.93 -0.61
N TYR A 85 20.61 4.85 -1.39
CA TYR A 85 19.39 4.22 -1.87
C TYR A 85 19.14 2.90 -1.17
N ALA A 86 17.92 2.71 -0.69
CA ALA A 86 17.49 1.51 0.01
C ALA A 86 16.71 0.56 -0.92
N ILE A 87 17.14 -0.69 -1.03
CA ILE A 87 16.41 -1.76 -1.69
C ILE A 87 16.05 -2.84 -0.68
N PHE A 88 14.75 -3.06 -0.50
CA PHE A 88 14.22 -4.11 0.36
C PHE A 88 14.24 -5.45 -0.36
N ILE A 89 14.84 -6.44 0.28
CA ILE A 89 14.72 -7.85 -0.10
C ILE A 89 13.47 -8.37 0.60
N ARG A 90 12.56 -8.92 -0.19
CA ARG A 90 11.24 -9.33 0.26
C ARG A 90 11.02 -10.81 0.03
N SER A 91 10.26 -11.45 0.91
CA SER A 91 9.95 -12.87 0.77
C SER A 91 9.09 -13.14 -0.47
N PRO A 92 9.46 -14.13 -1.29
CA PRO A 92 8.59 -14.62 -2.36
C PRO A 92 7.51 -15.59 -1.84
N HIS A 93 7.54 -15.96 -0.55
CA HIS A 93 6.68 -16.99 0.02
C HIS A 93 5.57 -16.39 0.88
N ALA A 94 4.37 -16.95 0.75
CA ALA A 94 3.23 -16.55 1.58
C ALA A 94 3.34 -17.03 3.03
N ARG A 95 4.14 -18.06 3.31
CA ARG A 95 4.47 -18.51 4.67
C ARG A 95 5.76 -19.33 4.66
N ALA A 96 6.75 -18.98 5.46
CA ALA A 96 7.99 -19.74 5.60
C ALA A 96 8.73 -19.42 6.91
N LYS A 97 9.57 -20.35 7.38
CA LYS A 97 10.60 -20.04 8.39
C LYS A 97 11.88 -19.63 7.68
N ILE A 98 12.51 -18.55 8.13
CA ILE A 98 13.83 -18.12 7.66
C ILE A 98 14.86 -19.04 8.34
N LYS A 99 15.74 -19.63 7.53
CA LYS A 99 16.84 -20.48 8.03
C LYS A 99 18.15 -19.73 8.10
N LYS A 100 18.43 -18.97 7.05
CA LYS A 100 19.66 -18.20 6.93
C LYS A 100 19.47 -17.07 5.93
N ILE A 101 20.11 -15.95 6.19
CA ILE A 101 20.29 -14.86 5.23
C ILE A 101 21.79 -14.73 5.02
N ASP A 102 22.25 -14.94 3.78
CA ASP A 102 23.64 -14.78 3.39
C ASP A 102 23.83 -13.50 2.58
N THR A 103 24.47 -12.53 3.22
CA THR A 103 24.79 -11.20 2.67
C THR A 103 26.24 -11.07 2.21
N SER A 104 27.06 -12.12 2.36
CA SER A 104 28.53 -12.05 2.23
C SER A 104 29.03 -11.62 0.86
N LYS A 105 28.31 -11.96 -0.21
CA LYS A 105 28.63 -11.51 -1.58
C LYS A 105 28.19 -10.08 -1.81
N ALA A 106 26.98 -9.75 -1.40
CA ALA A 106 26.39 -8.43 -1.61
C ALA A 106 27.17 -7.34 -0.87
N LEU A 107 27.67 -7.61 0.35
CA LEU A 107 28.51 -6.68 1.12
C LEU A 107 29.85 -6.33 0.42
N LYS A 108 30.29 -7.12 -0.56
CA LYS A 108 31.53 -6.86 -1.32
C LYS A 108 31.28 -6.16 -2.65
N SER A 109 30.02 -5.86 -2.98
CA SER A 109 29.66 -5.18 -4.21
C SER A 109 30.05 -3.70 -4.15
N SER A 110 30.36 -3.13 -5.31
CA SER A 110 30.65 -1.69 -5.44
C SER A 110 29.49 -0.84 -4.92
N GLY A 111 29.81 0.26 -4.25
CA GLY A 111 28.85 1.24 -3.76
C GLY A 111 27.96 0.77 -2.60
N VAL A 112 28.05 -0.49 -2.15
CA VAL A 112 27.28 -0.97 -1.00
C VAL A 112 27.84 -0.38 0.28
N VAL A 113 26.98 0.33 1.00
CA VAL A 113 27.31 0.95 2.29
C VAL A 113 27.04 -0.04 3.42
N GLU A 114 25.84 -0.62 3.45
CA GLU A 114 25.45 -1.56 4.51
C GLU A 114 24.28 -2.46 4.08
N ILE A 115 24.16 -3.62 4.72
CA ILE A 115 23.01 -4.53 4.57
C ILE A 115 22.48 -4.89 5.94
N LEU A 116 21.25 -4.47 6.24
CA LEU A 116 20.58 -4.74 7.51
C LEU A 116 19.57 -5.88 7.35
N THR A 117 19.35 -6.62 8.43
CA THR A 117 18.49 -7.81 8.49
C THR A 117 17.66 -7.78 9.77
N GLY A 118 16.69 -8.70 9.91
CA GLY A 118 15.95 -8.87 11.17
C GLY A 118 16.83 -9.18 12.39
N GLU A 119 18.07 -9.66 12.20
CA GLU A 119 19.02 -9.86 13.30
C GLU A 119 19.48 -8.52 13.89
N HIS A 120 19.79 -7.53 13.05
CA HIS A 120 20.18 -6.18 13.48
C HIS A 120 19.04 -5.51 14.26
N ILE A 121 17.81 -5.60 13.76
CA ILE A 121 16.60 -5.11 14.45
C ILE A 121 16.49 -5.70 15.87
N ALA A 122 16.72 -7.01 16.02
CA ALA A 122 16.65 -7.68 17.31
C ALA A 122 17.81 -7.28 18.25
N GLN A 123 19.03 -7.15 17.72
CA GLN A 123 20.22 -6.75 18.50
C GLN A 123 20.09 -5.32 19.04
N ASP A 124 19.59 -4.41 18.21
CA ASP A 124 19.35 -3.00 18.56
C ASP A 124 18.08 -2.80 19.40
N LYS A 125 17.33 -3.87 19.65
CA LYS A 125 16.06 -3.87 20.41
C LYS A 125 15.04 -2.91 19.80
N ILE A 126 15.03 -2.78 18.47
CA ILE A 126 14.06 -1.98 17.75
C ILE A 126 12.72 -2.71 17.76
N GLY A 127 11.71 -2.07 18.35
CA GLY A 127 10.36 -2.60 18.43
C GLY A 127 9.66 -2.69 17.07
N GLY A 128 8.61 -3.51 17.02
CA GLY A 128 7.72 -3.57 15.87
C GLY A 128 6.71 -2.43 15.80
N LEU A 129 6.05 -2.31 14.65
CA LEU A 129 4.91 -1.42 14.49
C LEU A 129 3.75 -1.90 15.36
N ILE A 130 3.27 -1.01 16.25
CA ILE A 130 2.15 -1.33 17.14
C ILE A 130 0.81 -1.32 16.38
N ALA A 131 -0.13 -2.15 16.84
CA ALA A 131 -1.52 -1.98 16.49
C ALA A 131 -2.09 -0.77 17.25
N GLY A 132 -2.39 0.32 16.54
CA GLY A 132 -2.88 1.58 17.14
C GLY A 132 -4.32 1.53 17.66
N TRP A 133 -5.02 0.40 17.51
CA TRP A 133 -6.37 0.17 18.02
C TRP A 133 -6.32 -0.96 19.04
N ALA A 134 -6.93 -0.77 20.21
CA ALA A 134 -7.06 -1.81 21.23
C ALA A 134 -8.51 -2.30 21.30
N ILE A 135 -8.77 -3.46 20.71
CA ILE A 135 -10.09 -4.10 20.74
C ILE A 135 -10.12 -5.11 21.89
N ARG A 136 -11.23 -5.13 22.64
CA ARG A 136 -11.52 -6.20 23.60
C ARG A 136 -12.49 -7.20 22.98
N SER A 137 -12.20 -8.46 23.21
CA SER A 137 -13.07 -9.56 22.81
C SER A 137 -14.38 -9.54 23.60
N GLU A 138 -15.38 -10.31 23.15
CA GLU A 138 -16.69 -10.46 23.83
C GLU A 138 -16.54 -10.96 25.28
N ASP A 139 -15.55 -11.82 25.55
CA ASP A 139 -15.23 -12.32 26.89
C ASP A 139 -14.41 -11.33 27.76
N GLY A 140 -14.10 -10.15 27.22
CA GLY A 140 -13.31 -9.11 27.86
C GLY A 140 -11.79 -9.28 27.71
N SER A 141 -11.30 -10.33 27.05
CA SER A 141 -9.87 -10.52 26.81
C SER A 141 -9.30 -9.41 25.92
N GLU A 142 -8.01 -9.13 26.08
CA GLU A 142 -7.30 -8.26 25.14
C GLU A 142 -7.09 -8.95 23.79
N MET A 143 -7.05 -8.16 22.71
CA MET A 143 -6.67 -8.66 21.40
C MET A 143 -5.24 -9.20 21.40
N LYS A 144 -5.00 -10.27 20.63
CA LYS A 144 -3.67 -10.88 20.47
C LYS A 144 -2.95 -10.25 19.29
N CYS A 145 -1.97 -9.38 19.57
CA CYS A 145 -1.15 -8.75 18.53
C CYS A 145 0.20 -9.48 18.40
N PRO A 146 0.46 -10.20 17.30
CA PRO A 146 1.79 -10.74 17.05
C PRO A 146 2.80 -9.61 16.79
N ALA A 147 4.08 -9.90 16.97
CA ALA A 147 5.15 -8.96 16.65
C ALA A 147 5.12 -8.60 15.14
N ASN A 148 5.28 -7.31 14.84
CA ASN A 148 5.35 -6.78 13.48
C ASN A 148 6.67 -6.00 13.28
N PRO A 149 7.82 -6.69 13.24
CA PRO A 149 9.12 -6.05 13.12
C PRO A 149 9.30 -5.41 11.74
N PRO A 150 10.09 -4.33 11.60
CA PRO A 150 10.39 -3.71 10.30
C PRO A 150 11.04 -4.67 9.29
N LEU A 151 11.82 -5.63 9.77
CA LEU A 151 12.43 -6.71 9.01
C LEU A 151 12.18 -8.05 9.73
N ALA A 152 11.66 -9.03 9.01
CA ALA A 152 11.41 -10.37 9.53
C ALA A 152 12.73 -11.09 9.87
N LYS A 153 12.77 -11.71 11.06
CA LYS A 153 13.92 -12.47 11.57
C LYS A 153 13.71 -13.98 11.42
N ASP A 154 12.63 -14.51 12.01
CA ASP A 154 12.45 -15.96 12.17
C ASP A 154 11.47 -16.57 11.16
N SER A 155 10.44 -15.80 10.77
CA SER A 155 9.38 -16.27 9.88
C SER A 155 8.80 -15.13 9.06
N VAL A 156 8.32 -15.48 7.88
CA VAL A 156 7.59 -14.61 6.97
C VAL A 156 6.19 -15.15 6.78
N ASN A 157 5.19 -14.26 6.77
CA ASN A 157 3.77 -14.66 6.79
C ASN A 157 2.95 -14.07 5.63
N PHE A 158 3.60 -13.46 4.64
CA PHE A 158 2.97 -13.03 3.39
C PHE A 158 4.02 -12.78 2.31
N VAL A 159 3.60 -12.84 1.04
CA VAL A 159 4.45 -12.44 -0.08
C VAL A 159 4.73 -10.94 0.02
N GLY A 160 6.00 -10.56 -0.03
CA GLY A 160 6.43 -9.17 0.12
C GLY A 160 6.94 -8.80 1.51
N ASP A 161 6.89 -9.72 2.48
CA ASP A 161 7.39 -9.53 3.84
C ASP A 161 8.90 -9.20 3.82
N PRO A 162 9.33 -8.01 4.27
CA PRO A 162 10.72 -7.58 4.15
C PRO A 162 11.62 -8.37 5.11
N VAL A 163 12.72 -8.92 4.60
CA VAL A 163 13.67 -9.75 5.38
C VAL A 163 15.03 -9.10 5.57
N ALA A 164 15.41 -8.25 4.61
CA ALA A 164 16.65 -7.50 4.62
C ALA A 164 16.50 -6.21 3.81
N VAL A 165 17.43 -5.28 4.00
CA VAL A 165 17.51 -4.04 3.22
C VAL A 165 18.97 -3.77 2.88
N VAL A 166 19.24 -3.41 1.63
CA VAL A 166 20.55 -3.02 1.12
C VAL A 166 20.57 -1.50 0.95
N PHE A 167 21.60 -0.86 1.49
CA PHE A 167 21.90 0.55 1.27
C PHE A 167 23.13 0.67 0.37
N ALA A 168 23.02 1.44 -0.71
CA ALA A 168 24.14 1.72 -1.61
C ALA A 168 24.16 3.18 -2.09
N GLU A 169 25.28 3.62 -2.65
CA GLU A 169 25.50 4.98 -3.18
C GLU A 169 24.60 5.31 -4.38
N THR A 170 24.22 4.29 -5.17
CA THR A 170 23.27 4.45 -6.28
C THR A 170 22.14 3.42 -6.25
N LEU A 171 21.02 3.74 -6.89
CA LEU A 171 19.87 2.85 -6.98
C LEU A 171 20.20 1.55 -7.72
N ASP A 172 21.01 1.62 -8.78
CA ASP A 172 21.35 0.45 -9.59
C ASP A 172 22.34 -0.46 -8.86
N GLU A 173 23.29 0.09 -8.10
CA GLU A 173 24.16 -0.69 -7.22
C GLU A 173 23.36 -1.38 -6.11
N ALA A 174 22.41 -0.68 -5.48
CA ALA A 174 21.55 -1.27 -4.46
C ALA A 174 20.73 -2.44 -5.02
N ARG A 175 20.20 -2.32 -6.24
CA ARG A 175 19.47 -3.40 -6.93
C ARG A 175 20.38 -4.58 -7.24
N ALA A 176 21.54 -4.33 -7.85
CA ALA A 176 22.49 -5.38 -8.21
C ALA A 176 22.99 -6.14 -6.97
N ALA A 177 23.24 -5.44 -5.87
CA ALA A 177 23.64 -6.06 -4.61
C ALA A 177 22.49 -6.86 -3.96
N ALA A 178 21.25 -6.36 -4.02
CA ALA A 178 20.09 -7.09 -3.49
C ALA A 178 19.89 -8.46 -4.16
N ASP A 179 20.13 -8.56 -5.47
CA ASP A 179 20.05 -9.83 -6.22
C ASP A 179 21.09 -10.87 -5.77
N LEU A 180 22.17 -10.44 -5.10
CA LEU A 180 23.22 -11.32 -4.59
C LEU A 180 22.93 -11.86 -3.19
N VAL A 181 21.95 -11.29 -2.47
CA VAL A 181 21.58 -11.78 -1.14
C VAL A 181 20.75 -13.05 -1.26
N LYS A 182 21.20 -14.11 -0.57
CA LYS A 182 20.51 -15.40 -0.57
C LYS A 182 19.77 -15.60 0.73
N VAL A 183 18.49 -15.97 0.62
CA VAL A 183 17.66 -16.28 1.79
C VAL A 183 17.16 -17.70 1.70
N ASP A 184 17.56 -18.51 2.68
CA ASP A 184 17.15 -19.90 2.79
C ASP A 184 15.86 -19.99 3.59
N TYR A 185 14.83 -20.61 3.00
CA TYR A 185 13.51 -20.74 3.60
C TYR A 185 13.14 -22.21 3.80
N LYS A 186 12.47 -22.50 4.92
CA LYS A 186 11.60 -23.67 5.05
C LYS A 186 10.16 -23.23 4.78
N VAL A 187 9.69 -23.46 3.56
CA VAL A 187 8.33 -23.08 3.14
C VAL A 187 7.30 -23.88 3.94
N LEU A 188 6.24 -23.18 4.38
CA LEU A 188 5.12 -23.77 5.12
C LEU A 188 3.82 -23.63 4.30
N LYS A 189 2.81 -24.42 4.66
CA LYS A 189 1.49 -24.28 4.04
C LYS A 189 0.89 -22.92 4.40
N ALA A 190 0.65 -22.10 3.38
CA ALA A 190 0.04 -20.79 3.53
C ALA A 190 -1.48 -20.90 3.77
N VAL A 191 -2.03 -19.91 4.46
CA VAL A 191 -3.46 -19.79 4.75
C VAL A 191 -3.94 -18.50 4.09
N SER A 192 -4.55 -18.61 2.91
CA SER A 192 -4.99 -17.46 2.11
C SER A 192 -6.49 -17.20 2.19
N ASN A 193 -7.26 -18.16 2.71
CA ASN A 193 -8.71 -18.08 2.87
C ASN A 193 -9.07 -17.85 4.34
N LEU A 194 -9.79 -16.76 4.63
CA LEU A 194 -10.19 -16.40 6.00
C LEU A 194 -11.07 -17.49 6.63
N SER A 195 -11.93 -18.13 5.85
CA SER A 195 -12.85 -19.18 6.34
C SER A 195 -12.13 -20.45 6.82
N GLU A 196 -10.89 -20.67 6.37
CA GLU A 196 -10.07 -21.82 6.76
C GLU A 196 -9.14 -21.50 7.93
N ALA A 197 -8.95 -20.22 8.27
CA ALA A 197 -7.90 -19.77 9.18
C ALA A 197 -7.98 -20.42 10.57
N MET A 198 -9.19 -20.55 11.12
CA MET A 198 -9.38 -21.14 12.46
C MET A 198 -9.13 -22.64 12.54
N ASN A 199 -9.17 -23.33 11.39
CA ASN A 199 -8.96 -24.78 11.28
C ASN A 199 -7.56 -25.13 10.74
N SER A 200 -6.74 -24.13 10.50
CA SER A 200 -5.38 -24.29 10.00
C SER A 200 -4.36 -24.34 11.13
N GLU A 201 -3.12 -24.70 10.81
CA GLU A 201 -2.01 -24.58 11.76
C GLU A 201 -1.87 -23.14 12.27
N ALA A 202 -1.44 -22.98 13.52
CA ALA A 202 -1.14 -21.67 14.08
C ALA A 202 -0.05 -20.97 13.24
N ILE A 203 -0.37 -19.75 12.79
CA ILE A 203 0.52 -18.89 12.02
C ILE A 203 1.51 -18.20 12.95
N HIS A 204 1.04 -17.74 14.10
CA HIS A 204 1.82 -17.08 15.13
C HIS A 204 1.80 -17.90 16.42
N ASP A 205 2.96 -18.03 17.05
CA ASP A 205 3.09 -18.72 18.33
C ASP A 205 2.26 -17.99 19.41
N GLY A 206 1.53 -18.75 20.23
CA GLY A 206 0.66 -18.20 21.27
C GLY A 206 -0.72 -17.70 20.80
N ILE A 207 -1.00 -17.69 19.49
CA ILE A 207 -2.31 -17.28 18.95
C ILE A 207 -3.11 -18.51 18.51
N GLU A 208 -3.86 -19.07 19.46
CA GLU A 208 -4.76 -20.20 19.21
C GLU A 208 -5.77 -19.89 18.10
N LYS A 209 -6.01 -20.89 17.23
CA LYS A 209 -6.97 -20.81 16.10
C LYS A 209 -6.76 -19.60 15.18
N ASN A 210 -5.57 -18.98 15.18
CA ASN A 210 -5.31 -17.75 14.41
C ASN A 210 -6.32 -16.61 14.72
N LEU A 211 -6.97 -16.64 15.88
CA LEU A 211 -7.99 -15.67 16.26
C LEU A 211 -7.34 -14.51 17.04
N CYS A 212 -7.33 -13.33 16.43
CA CYS A 212 -6.79 -12.12 17.05
C CYS A 212 -7.73 -11.58 18.15
N TYR A 213 -9.03 -11.48 17.84
CA TYR A 213 -10.11 -11.11 18.76
C TYR A 213 -11.45 -11.60 18.21
N ASP A 214 -12.45 -11.73 19.08
CA ASP A 214 -13.85 -11.95 18.70
C ASP A 214 -14.69 -10.76 19.18
N TRP A 215 -15.22 -9.97 18.24
CA TRP A 215 -15.88 -8.70 18.54
C TRP A 215 -17.37 -8.76 18.19
N LEU A 216 -18.20 -8.33 19.15
CA LEU A 216 -19.65 -8.25 19.00
C LEU A 216 -20.10 -6.79 18.84
N LEU A 217 -20.97 -6.55 17.86
CA LEU A 217 -21.73 -5.32 17.73
C LEU A 217 -23.23 -5.62 17.84
N GLY A 218 -23.90 -5.08 18.85
CA GLY A 218 -25.34 -5.23 19.07
C GLY A 218 -25.69 -6.21 20.18
N ASP A 219 -26.92 -6.76 20.13
CA ASP A 219 -27.51 -7.61 21.16
C ASP A 219 -27.97 -8.94 20.54
N ARG A 220 -27.27 -10.03 20.86
CA ARG A 220 -27.54 -11.38 20.31
C ARG A 220 -28.96 -11.85 20.60
N GLN A 221 -29.50 -11.53 21.77
CA GLN A 221 -30.83 -11.99 22.19
C GLN A 221 -31.91 -11.27 21.39
N LYS A 222 -31.82 -9.94 21.26
CA LYS A 222 -32.77 -9.17 20.42
C LYS A 222 -32.72 -9.58 18.96
N VAL A 223 -31.52 -9.86 18.44
CA VAL A 223 -31.37 -10.38 17.07
C VAL A 223 -32.09 -11.73 16.95
N LYS A 224 -31.85 -12.67 17.88
CA LYS A 224 -32.51 -13.98 17.86
C LYS A 224 -34.03 -13.86 17.88
N GLU A 225 -34.58 -13.04 18.77
CA GLU A 225 -36.03 -12.80 18.86
C GLU A 225 -36.61 -12.17 17.59
N ALA A 226 -35.86 -11.27 16.93
CA ALA A 226 -36.27 -10.68 15.67
C ALA A 226 -36.30 -11.72 14.54
N PHE A 227 -35.31 -12.63 14.48
CA PHE A 227 -35.28 -13.72 13.51
C PHE A 227 -36.40 -14.75 13.72
N GLU A 228 -36.73 -15.09 14.97
CA GLU A 228 -37.83 -16.02 15.28
C GLU A 228 -39.21 -15.47 14.90
N LYS A 229 -39.38 -14.15 14.94
CA LYS A 229 -40.64 -13.46 14.59
C LYS A 229 -40.70 -12.99 13.13
N ALA A 230 -39.65 -13.20 12.34
CA ALA A 230 -39.57 -12.69 10.98
C ALA A 230 -40.47 -13.47 10.02
N ASP A 231 -41.31 -12.76 9.26
CA ASP A 231 -42.14 -13.39 8.21
C ASP A 231 -41.30 -14.01 7.09
N LYS A 232 -40.11 -13.46 6.84
CA LYS A 232 -39.17 -13.91 5.81
C LYS A 232 -37.73 -13.73 6.27
N ILE A 233 -36.91 -14.74 6.02
CA ILE A 233 -35.47 -14.70 6.25
C ILE A 233 -34.77 -14.88 4.90
N ILE A 234 -33.89 -13.94 4.54
CA ILE A 234 -33.06 -14.01 3.34
C ILE A 234 -31.62 -14.15 3.79
N LYS A 235 -30.92 -15.17 3.28
CA LYS A 235 -29.50 -15.39 3.53
C LYS A 235 -28.70 -15.11 2.26
N LEU A 236 -27.60 -14.37 2.41
CA LEU A 236 -26.63 -14.12 1.34
C LEU A 236 -25.23 -14.37 1.87
N ASP A 237 -24.40 -15.04 1.07
CA ASP A 237 -22.97 -15.14 1.29
C ASP A 237 -22.27 -14.13 0.36
N ILE A 238 -21.56 -13.15 0.95
CA ILE A 238 -20.93 -12.04 0.22
C ILE A 238 -19.41 -12.16 0.37
N ASN A 239 -18.71 -12.25 -0.76
CA ASN A 239 -17.25 -12.18 -0.79
C ASN A 239 -16.80 -10.74 -1.05
N ASN A 240 -16.21 -10.10 -0.04
CA ASN A 240 -15.54 -8.82 -0.22
C ASN A 240 -14.07 -9.07 -0.57
N ASN A 241 -13.67 -8.72 -1.80
CA ASN A 241 -12.31 -8.96 -2.28
C ASN A 241 -11.30 -8.02 -1.61
N ARG A 242 -10.04 -8.47 -1.56
CA ARG A 242 -8.93 -7.62 -1.15
C ARG A 242 -8.74 -6.51 -2.19
N LEU A 243 -8.97 -5.27 -1.80
CA LEU A 243 -8.72 -4.08 -2.61
C LEU A 243 -7.36 -3.48 -2.25
N ILE A 244 -6.65 -2.96 -3.26
CA ILE A 244 -5.39 -2.26 -3.08
C ILE A 244 -5.46 -0.86 -3.70
N PRO A 245 -5.03 0.19 -2.98
CA PRO A 245 -4.90 1.52 -3.56
C PRO A 245 -3.76 1.53 -4.59
N ASN A 246 -4.11 1.71 -5.87
CA ASN A 246 -3.16 1.83 -6.98
C ASN A 246 -2.84 3.31 -7.24
N ALA A 247 -2.09 3.92 -6.33
CA ALA A 247 -1.61 5.29 -6.51
C ALA A 247 -0.65 5.39 -7.71
N MET A 248 -0.67 6.53 -8.40
CA MET A 248 0.21 6.76 -9.56
C MET A 248 1.67 6.95 -9.12
N GLU A 249 1.90 7.60 -7.98
CA GLU A 249 3.19 7.63 -7.29
C GLU A 249 3.21 6.43 -6.31
N PRO A 250 4.14 5.47 -6.46
CA PRO A 250 4.32 4.40 -5.50
C PRO A 250 4.74 4.93 -4.12
N ARG A 251 4.59 4.10 -3.08
CA ARG A 251 5.07 4.45 -1.74
C ARG A 251 6.58 4.71 -1.78
N ALA A 252 6.99 5.89 -1.34
CA ALA A 252 8.37 6.31 -1.24
C ALA A 252 8.57 7.13 0.04
N CYS A 253 9.79 7.16 0.54
CA CYS A 253 10.19 7.95 1.70
C CYS A 253 11.64 8.39 1.50
N VAL A 254 11.96 9.61 1.92
CA VAL A 254 13.31 10.16 2.01
C VAL A 254 13.50 10.62 3.46
N ILE A 255 14.63 10.28 4.04
CA ILE A 255 14.98 10.53 5.45
C ILE A 255 16.38 11.17 5.45
N ASP A 256 16.59 12.17 6.30
CA ASP A 256 17.91 12.75 6.60
C ASP A 256 18.28 12.60 8.09
#